data_AF-A0A7Y6PDZ6-F1
#
_entry.id   AF-A0A7Y6PDZ6-F1
#
_cell.length_a   1.000
_cell.length_b   1.000
_cell.length_c   1.000
_cell.angle_alpha   90.00
_cell.angle_beta   90.00
_cell.angle_gamma   90.00
#
_symmetry.space_group_name_H-M   'P 1'
#
loop_
_entity.id
_entity.type
_entity.pdbx_description
1 polymer ?
#
loop_
_entity_poly.entity_id
_entity_poly.type
_entity_poly.pdbx_seq_one_letter_code
_entity_poly.pdbx_strand_id
1 'polypeptide(L)'
;LQASFKQNFIREEKNRGEKKNNNNKEKEIIAVAAVDKLPRFSELSETMPRWEQCINEAFITQSWLEAVGMMSGLKELFLNNLSFIRDLFKKHVVAQGNTGGITSVSEAEAYFANYIRRERPTRLFLEEKLKERSRMQNESTSLSPYETYNPLTGERSYCGVPLPADAPPRPNGRATWDNLKQSWI
;
A
#
# COMPACT_ATOMS: atom_id res chain seq x y z
N LEU A 1 23.11 29.88 -39.84
CA LEU A 1 22.74 31.02 -38.97
C LEU A 1 22.61 30.50 -37.54
N GLN A 2 23.56 30.91 -36.71
CA GLN A 2 23.75 30.56 -35.30
C GLN A 2 22.95 31.53 -34.41
N ALA A 3 22.26 31.04 -33.38
CA ALA A 3 21.88 31.76 -32.15
C ALA A 3 21.31 30.69 -31.18
N SER A 4 22.00 30.20 -30.14
CA SER A 4 22.56 30.83 -28.94
C SER A 4 21.53 31.60 -28.11
N PHE A 5 20.71 30.88 -27.34
CA PHE A 5 20.00 31.45 -26.18
C PHE A 5 20.72 31.03 -24.90
N LYS A 6 21.52 31.95 -24.34
CA LYS A 6 22.05 31.88 -22.98
C LYS A 6 20.99 32.44 -22.04
N GLN A 7 20.50 31.63 -21.10
CA GLN A 7 19.61 32.10 -20.04
C GLN A 7 20.43 32.26 -18.76
N ASN A 8 20.57 33.52 -18.33
CA ASN A 8 21.31 33.92 -17.14
C ASN A 8 20.55 33.49 -15.87
N PHE A 9 21.17 32.67 -15.04
CA PHE A 9 20.74 32.44 -13.65
C PHE A 9 21.27 33.58 -12.78
N ILE A 10 20.37 34.44 -12.29
CA ILE A 10 20.69 35.37 -11.20
C ILE A 10 20.39 34.64 -9.89
N ARG A 11 21.45 34.39 -9.12
CA ARG A 11 21.45 33.81 -7.78
C ARG A 11 21.36 34.95 -6.77
N GLU A 12 20.20 35.14 -6.14
CA GLU A 12 20.09 36.00 -4.95
C GLU A 12 20.41 35.17 -3.70
N GLU A 13 21.64 35.29 -3.20
CA GLU A 13 22.01 34.86 -1.85
C GLU A 13 21.57 35.91 -0.83
N LYS A 14 20.58 35.56 -0.01
CA LYS A 14 20.20 36.37 1.14
C LYS A 14 20.98 35.90 2.37
N ASN A 15 22.02 36.65 2.67
CA ASN A 15 22.79 36.60 3.91
C ASN A 15 21.88 36.69 5.14
N ARG A 16 21.93 35.69 6.01
CA ARG A 16 21.46 35.80 7.40
C ARG A 16 22.58 35.32 8.32
N GLY A 17 23.32 36.28 8.85
CA GLY A 17 24.29 36.06 9.90
C GLY A 17 23.57 35.72 11.20
N GLU A 18 23.96 34.62 11.84
CA GLU A 18 23.57 34.32 13.21
C GLU A 18 24.81 34.19 14.09
N LYS A 19 24.73 34.95 15.20
CA LYS A 19 25.77 35.23 16.17
C LYS A 19 26.08 33.99 16.99
N LYS A 20 27.38 33.72 17.15
CA LYS A 20 27.95 32.93 18.24
C LYS A 20 27.55 33.55 19.58
N ASN A 21 27.13 32.71 20.53
CA ASN A 21 27.34 32.96 21.95
C ASN A 21 27.69 31.63 22.63
N ASN A 22 28.94 31.58 23.09
CA ASN A 22 29.46 30.57 23.97
C ASN A 22 28.91 30.83 25.38
N ASN A 23 28.50 29.78 26.10
CA ASN A 23 28.60 29.78 27.56
C ASN A 23 28.86 28.36 28.06
N ASN A 24 30.11 28.18 28.46
CA ASN A 24 30.64 27.07 29.26
C ASN A 24 30.06 27.14 30.68
N LYS A 25 29.64 26.00 31.25
CA LYS A 25 29.74 25.71 32.70
C LYS A 25 29.66 24.20 32.91
N GLU A 26 30.80 23.64 33.29
CA GLU A 26 31.02 22.25 33.72
C GLU A 26 30.48 21.99 35.14
N LYS A 27 30.50 20.68 35.46
CA LYS A 27 30.40 19.99 36.77
C LYS A 27 28.97 19.52 37.08
N GLU A 28 28.70 18.25 37.36
CA GLU A 28 29.47 17.33 38.20
C GLU A 28 29.07 15.86 37.92
N ILE A 29 30.04 14.96 38.00
CA ILE A 29 29.91 13.50 37.80
C ILE A 29 29.68 12.86 39.17
N ILE A 30 28.64 12.05 39.33
CA ILE A 30 28.55 11.09 40.45
C ILE A 30 28.33 9.70 39.86
N ALA A 31 29.39 8.90 39.95
CA ALA A 31 29.38 7.48 39.68
C ALA A 31 29.04 6.72 40.97
N VAL A 32 28.05 5.82 40.91
CA VAL A 32 27.88 4.75 41.90
C VAL A 32 27.61 3.45 41.14
N ALA A 33 28.57 2.54 41.24
CA ALA A 33 28.55 1.13 40.86
C ALA A 33 27.51 0.35 41.70
N ALA A 34 27.00 -0.84 41.41
CA ALA A 34 27.21 -1.86 40.39
C ALA A 34 26.04 -2.87 40.50
N VAL A 35 25.70 -3.49 39.36
CA VAL A 35 25.25 -4.88 39.18
C VAL A 35 24.05 -5.38 40.02
N ASP A 36 22.90 -5.56 39.36
CA ASP A 36 22.30 -6.90 39.34
C ASP A 36 21.62 -7.20 38.00
N LYS A 37 21.80 -8.44 37.55
CA LYS A 37 21.35 -8.96 36.25
C LYS A 37 19.83 -9.16 36.26
N LEU A 38 19.13 -8.54 35.32
CA LEU A 38 17.99 -9.18 34.67
C LEU A 38 18.13 -8.96 33.15
N PRO A 39 17.98 -9.99 32.31
CA PRO A 39 17.79 -9.77 30.89
C PRO A 39 16.41 -9.13 30.75
N ARG A 40 16.36 -7.80 30.76
CA ARG A 40 15.20 -7.07 30.30
C ARG A 40 15.18 -7.31 28.79
N PHE A 41 14.55 -8.42 28.40
CA PHE A 41 13.79 -8.45 27.17
C PHE A 41 12.75 -7.34 27.33
N SER A 42 13.18 -6.11 27.05
CA SER A 42 12.27 -5.02 26.79
C SER A 42 11.62 -5.46 25.51
N GLU A 43 10.43 -6.05 25.63
CA GLU A 43 9.48 -6.15 24.54
C GLU A 43 9.54 -4.81 23.81
N LEU A 44 10.17 -4.81 22.64
CA LEU A 44 9.99 -3.76 21.66
C LEU A 44 8.51 -3.86 21.31
N SER A 45 7.64 -3.18 22.07
CA SER A 45 6.46 -2.63 21.43
C SER A 45 7.05 -1.65 20.43
N GLU A 46 7.29 -2.13 19.22
CA GLU A 46 7.79 -1.31 18.13
C GLU A 46 6.71 -0.26 17.91
N THR A 47 6.92 0.90 18.53
CA THR A 47 6.08 2.05 18.31
C THR A 47 6.22 2.36 16.82
N MET A 48 5.11 2.20 16.10
CA MET A 48 5.07 2.35 14.65
C MET A 48 5.80 3.64 14.24
N PRO A 49 6.77 3.59 13.30
CA PRO A 49 7.56 4.75 12.94
C PRO A 49 6.70 5.94 12.52
N ARG A 50 7.16 7.17 12.81
CA ARG A 50 6.36 8.39 12.57
C ARG A 50 5.88 8.51 11.12
N TRP A 51 6.74 8.22 10.15
CA TRP A 51 6.39 8.27 8.73
C TRP A 51 5.23 7.32 8.39
N GLU A 52 5.19 6.14 9.02
CA GLU A 52 4.16 5.15 8.80
C GLU A 52 2.84 5.57 9.45
N GLN A 53 2.90 6.20 10.65
CA GLN A 53 1.74 6.84 11.27
C GLN A 53 1.14 7.90 10.35
N CYS A 54 1.96 8.80 9.80
CA CYS A 54 1.50 9.86 8.90
C CYS A 54 0.82 9.30 7.63
N ILE A 55 1.35 8.21 7.06
CA ILE A 55 0.70 7.52 5.92
C ILE A 55 -0.62 6.90 6.34
N ASN A 56 -0.68 6.23 7.50
CA ASN A 56 -1.93 5.64 7.97
C ASN A 56 -2.99 6.71 8.22
N GLU A 57 -2.62 7.84 8.86
CA GLU A 57 -3.48 8.99 9.11
C GLU A 57 -3.99 9.61 7.80
N ALA A 58 -3.12 9.81 6.80
CA ALA A 58 -3.52 10.33 5.49
C ALA A 58 -4.61 9.47 4.83
N PHE A 59 -4.53 8.15 4.99
CA PHE A 59 -5.50 7.20 4.43
C PHE A 59 -6.82 7.09 5.22
N ILE A 60 -7.02 7.88 6.28
CA ILE A 60 -8.32 7.99 6.98
C ILE A 60 -9.23 9.00 6.26
N THR A 61 -8.66 10.03 5.63
CA THR A 61 -9.43 11.12 5.02
C THR A 61 -10.03 10.71 3.68
N GLN A 62 -11.26 10.18 3.72
CA GLN A 62 -11.95 9.64 2.54
C GLN A 62 -12.12 10.64 1.40
N SER A 63 -12.52 11.88 1.69
CA SER A 63 -12.72 12.93 0.67
C SER A 63 -11.44 13.27 -0.09
N TRP A 64 -10.30 13.26 0.60
CA TRP A 64 -8.99 13.45 -0.01
C TRP A 64 -8.61 12.24 -0.89
N LEU A 65 -8.83 11.01 -0.40
CA LEU A 65 -8.57 9.79 -1.16
C LEU A 65 -9.40 9.73 -2.45
N GLU A 66 -10.67 10.14 -2.41
CA GLU A 66 -11.52 10.20 -3.59
C GLU A 66 -11.00 11.21 -4.62
N ALA A 67 -10.63 12.42 -4.17
CA ALA A 67 -10.05 13.44 -5.05
C ALA A 67 -8.76 12.95 -5.72
N VAL A 68 -7.84 12.39 -4.94
CA VAL A 68 -6.56 11.86 -5.41
C VAL A 68 -6.75 10.63 -6.31
N GLY A 69 -7.70 9.76 -5.98
CA GLY A 69 -8.12 8.62 -6.80
C GLY A 69 -8.65 9.04 -8.17
N MET A 70 -9.53 10.05 -8.24
CA MET A 70 -10.02 10.61 -9.51
C MET A 70 -8.89 11.15 -10.39
N MET A 71 -7.95 11.88 -9.77
CA MET A 71 -6.78 12.43 -10.47
C MET A 71 -5.85 11.33 -10.99
N SER A 72 -5.71 10.20 -10.28
CA SER A 72 -4.84 9.08 -10.68
C SER A 72 -5.24 8.39 -11.98
N GLY A 73 -6.52 8.47 -12.36
CA GLY A 73 -7.07 7.75 -13.52
C GLY A 73 -7.28 6.25 -13.32
N LEU A 74 -7.06 5.73 -12.10
CA LEU A 74 -7.26 4.32 -11.75
C LEU A 74 -8.73 3.92 -11.58
N LYS A 75 -9.65 4.89 -11.51
CA LYS A 75 -11.10 4.69 -11.38
C LYS A 75 -11.44 3.75 -10.20
N GLU A 76 -12.39 2.84 -10.37
CA GLU A 76 -12.88 1.89 -9.36
C GLU A 76 -11.76 0.98 -8.81
N LEU A 77 -10.69 0.72 -9.58
CA LEU A 77 -9.56 -0.08 -9.09
C LEU A 77 -8.88 0.56 -7.87
N PHE A 78 -8.96 1.89 -7.73
CA PHE A 78 -8.37 2.62 -6.63
C PHE A 78 -9.09 2.35 -5.30
N LEU A 79 -10.38 2.69 -5.24
CA LEU A 79 -11.18 2.61 -4.01
C LEU A 79 -11.33 1.16 -3.53
N ASN A 80 -11.47 0.21 -4.45
CA ASN A 80 -11.59 -1.21 -4.12
C ASN A 80 -10.30 -1.83 -3.55
N ASN A 81 -9.16 -1.12 -3.63
CA ASN A 81 -7.86 -1.65 -3.25
C ASN A 81 -7.05 -0.72 -2.32
N LEU A 82 -7.69 0.22 -1.62
CA LEU A 82 -7.00 1.23 -0.80
C LEU A 82 -5.98 0.66 0.17
N SER A 83 -6.32 -0.42 0.90
CA SER A 83 -5.40 -1.07 1.83
C SER A 83 -4.12 -1.59 1.13
N PHE A 84 -4.30 -2.26 0.00
CA PHE A 84 -3.19 -2.78 -0.79
C PHE A 84 -2.34 -1.68 -1.42
N ILE A 85 -2.97 -0.61 -1.90
CA ILE A 85 -2.28 0.57 -2.45
C ILE A 85 -1.44 1.24 -1.35
N ARG A 86 -2.00 1.41 -0.14
CA ARG A 86 -1.28 1.95 1.01
C ARG A 86 -0.04 1.12 1.33
N ASP A 87 -0.18 -0.21 1.36
CA ASP A 87 0.93 -1.09 1.70
C ASP A 87 2.02 -1.10 0.61
N LEU A 88 1.65 -1.04 -0.66
CA LEU A 88 2.59 -0.83 -1.76
C LEU A 88 3.31 0.52 -1.66
N PHE A 89 2.58 1.57 -1.30
CA PHE A 89 3.16 2.89 -1.12
C PHE A 89 4.16 2.91 0.04
N LYS A 90 3.85 2.30 1.19
CA LYS A 90 4.81 2.15 2.30
C LYS A 90 6.09 1.44 1.87
N LYS A 91 5.98 0.35 1.11
CA LYS A 91 7.14 -0.35 0.53
C LYS A 91 7.95 0.55 -0.39
N HIS A 92 7.28 1.37 -1.20
CA HIS A 92 7.95 2.35 -2.06
C HIS A 92 8.72 3.41 -1.26
N VAL A 93 8.13 3.96 -0.20
CA VAL A 93 8.78 4.95 0.69
C VAL A 93 10.06 4.38 1.30
N VAL A 94 10.02 3.15 1.79
CA VAL A 94 11.19 2.44 2.34
C VAL A 94 12.24 2.22 1.26
N ALA A 95 11.84 1.73 0.08
CA ALA A 95 12.76 1.47 -1.02
C ALA A 95 13.46 2.73 -1.57
N GLN A 96 12.78 3.89 -1.52
CA GLN A 96 13.36 5.19 -1.92
C GLN A 96 14.19 5.84 -0.80
N GLY A 97 14.22 5.26 0.41
CA GLY A 97 14.90 5.85 1.55
C GLY A 97 14.28 7.15 2.06
N ASN A 98 13.02 7.44 1.70
CA ASN A 98 12.36 8.70 2.05
C ASN A 98 11.59 8.64 3.38
N THR A 99 11.96 7.72 4.27
CA THR A 99 11.31 7.55 5.58
C THR A 99 11.54 8.76 6.50
N GLY A 100 12.69 9.42 6.40
CA GLY A 100 12.99 10.64 7.17
C GLY A 100 12.33 11.91 6.65
N GLY A 101 11.84 11.91 5.40
CA GLY A 101 11.21 13.07 4.77
C GLY A 101 9.71 13.21 5.02
N ILE A 102 9.10 12.23 5.70
CA ILE A 102 7.67 12.23 6.03
C ILE A 102 7.53 12.40 7.55
N THR A 103 7.31 13.64 7.97
CA THR A 103 7.16 14.04 9.38
C THR A 103 5.73 14.44 9.73
N SER A 104 4.92 14.74 8.71
CA SER A 104 3.52 15.16 8.83
C SER A 104 2.59 14.41 7.87
N VAL A 105 1.28 14.46 8.16
CA VAL A 105 0.23 13.91 7.29
C VAL A 105 0.23 14.61 5.92
N SER A 106 0.37 15.93 5.89
CA SER A 106 0.38 16.70 4.63
C SER A 106 1.55 16.31 3.71
N GLU A 107 2.72 16.01 4.28
CA GLU A 107 3.86 15.48 3.50
C GLU A 107 3.57 14.09 2.95
N ALA A 108 2.95 13.21 3.75
CA ALA A 108 2.52 11.89 3.29
C ALA A 108 1.50 12.00 2.15
N GLU A 109 0.51 12.89 2.28
CA GLU A 109 -0.50 13.17 1.25
C GLU A 109 0.14 13.68 -0.05
N ALA A 110 1.01 14.68 0.06
CA ALA A 110 1.69 15.26 -1.09
C ALA A 110 2.60 14.24 -1.80
N TYR A 111 3.31 13.40 -1.04
CA TYR A 111 4.15 12.36 -1.61
C TYR A 111 3.29 11.29 -2.29
N PHE A 112 2.20 10.85 -1.66
CA PHE A 112 1.29 9.88 -2.25
C PHE A 112 0.63 10.41 -3.52
N ALA A 113 0.18 11.67 -3.53
CA ALA A 113 -0.39 12.31 -4.72
C ALA A 113 0.61 12.37 -5.89
N ASN A 114 1.89 12.57 -5.60
CA ASN A 114 2.96 12.47 -6.60
C ASN A 114 3.18 11.02 -7.05
N TYR A 115 3.14 10.06 -6.13
CA TYR A 115 3.36 8.64 -6.41
C TYR A 115 2.32 8.07 -7.39
N ILE A 116 1.05 8.50 -7.31
CA ILE A 116 -0.03 8.00 -8.16
C ILE A 116 -0.40 8.90 -9.34
N ARG A 117 0.39 9.94 -9.63
CA ARG A 117 0.09 10.87 -10.73
C ARG A 117 0.19 10.17 -12.09
N ARG A 118 -0.70 10.52 -13.03
CA ARG A 118 -0.88 9.88 -14.36
C ARG A 118 0.41 9.67 -15.15
N GLU A 119 1.31 10.64 -15.12
CA GLU A 119 2.53 10.65 -15.94
C GLU A 119 3.72 9.90 -15.29
N ARG A 120 3.54 9.33 -14.09
CA ARG A 120 4.64 8.69 -13.36
C ARG A 120 4.75 7.19 -13.67
N PRO A 121 5.99 6.66 -13.84
CA PRO A 121 6.22 5.22 -13.95
C PRO A 121 5.69 4.44 -12.74
N THR A 122 5.74 5.02 -11.54
CA THR A 122 5.22 4.43 -10.31
C THR A 122 3.73 4.13 -10.37
N ARG A 123 2.95 4.97 -11.07
CA ARG A 123 1.52 4.73 -11.28
C ARG A 123 1.25 3.62 -12.28
N LEU A 124 2.05 3.53 -13.36
CA LEU A 124 1.95 2.40 -14.31
C LEU A 124 2.23 1.07 -13.60
N PHE A 125 3.29 1.03 -12.79
CA PHE A 125 3.61 -0.12 -11.94
C PHE A 125 2.47 -0.46 -10.96
N LEU A 126 1.89 0.55 -10.31
CA LEU A 126 0.74 0.36 -9.42
C LEU A 126 -0.45 -0.26 -10.15
N GLU A 127 -0.79 0.24 -11.35
CA GLU A 127 -1.88 -0.30 -12.15
C GLU A 127 -1.65 -1.76 -12.53
N GLU A 128 -0.44 -2.12 -12.92
CA GLU A 128 -0.07 -3.52 -13.22
C GLU A 128 -0.28 -4.42 -12.01
N LYS A 129 0.17 -3.99 -10.82
CA LYS A 129 -0.04 -4.74 -9.57
C LYS A 129 -1.51 -4.87 -9.18
N LEU A 130 -2.32 -3.86 -9.45
CA LEU A 130 -3.76 -3.92 -9.23
C LEU A 130 -4.45 -4.90 -10.20
N LYS A 131 -4.04 -4.92 -11.47
CA LYS A 131 -4.54 -5.88 -12.46
C LYS A 131 -4.14 -7.32 -12.13
N GLU A 132 -2.89 -7.52 -11.73
CA GLU A 132 -2.39 -8.83 -11.27
C GLU A 132 -3.20 -9.35 -10.08
N ARG A 133 -3.45 -8.51 -9.08
CA ARG A 133 -4.26 -8.86 -7.91
C ARG A 133 -5.70 -9.19 -8.29
N SER A 134 -6.31 -8.40 -9.18
CA SER A 134 -7.67 -8.67 -9.66
C SER A 134 -7.74 -10.01 -10.40
N ARG A 135 -6.74 -10.33 -11.23
CA ARG A 135 -6.64 -11.64 -11.88
C ARG A 135 -6.56 -12.78 -10.86
N MET A 136 -5.69 -12.68 -9.87
CA MET A 136 -5.55 -13.69 -8.82
C MET A 136 -6.84 -13.87 -7.99
N GLN A 137 -7.53 -12.78 -7.66
CA GLN A 137 -8.81 -12.83 -6.95
C GLN A 137 -9.90 -13.49 -7.80
N ASN A 138 -9.93 -13.19 -9.10
CA ASN A 138 -10.87 -13.82 -10.02
C ASN A 138 -10.56 -15.32 -10.17
N GLU A 139 -9.28 -15.70 -10.27
CA GLU A 139 -8.87 -17.11 -10.30
C GLU A 139 -9.25 -17.87 -9.01
N SER A 140 -9.11 -17.24 -7.84
CA SER A 140 -9.48 -17.84 -6.55
C SER A 140 -10.99 -17.88 -6.29
N THR A 141 -11.74 -16.95 -6.87
CA THR A 141 -13.20 -16.81 -6.69
C THR A 141 -13.97 -17.46 -7.83
N SER A 142 -13.29 -17.90 -8.90
CA SER A 142 -13.92 -18.52 -10.05
C SER A 142 -14.41 -19.92 -9.69
N LEU A 143 -15.56 -19.95 -9.01
CA LEU A 143 -16.63 -20.79 -9.51
C LEU A 143 -16.79 -20.39 -10.99
N SER A 144 -16.83 -21.41 -11.84
CA SER A 144 -17.15 -21.19 -13.25
C SER A 144 -18.45 -20.39 -13.36
N PRO A 145 -18.68 -19.62 -14.43
CA PRO A 145 -19.97 -18.92 -14.65
C PRO A 145 -21.19 -19.85 -14.55
N TYR A 146 -20.97 -21.15 -14.74
CA TYR A 146 -21.97 -22.20 -14.63
C TYR A 146 -22.13 -22.76 -13.21
N GLU A 147 -21.25 -22.44 -12.26
CA GLU A 147 -21.32 -22.96 -10.89
C GLU A 147 -21.80 -21.91 -9.91
N THR A 148 -22.68 -22.30 -9.01
CA THR A 148 -23.04 -21.50 -7.84
C THR A 148 -22.79 -22.28 -6.57
N TYR A 149 -22.49 -21.55 -5.49
CA TYR A 149 -22.31 -22.10 -4.15
C TYR A 149 -23.04 -21.21 -3.16
N ASN A 150 -23.92 -21.81 -2.36
CA ASN A 150 -24.56 -21.14 -1.24
C ASN A 150 -23.78 -21.43 0.05
N PRO A 151 -23.09 -20.45 0.65
CA PRO A 151 -22.29 -20.66 1.85
C PRO A 151 -23.12 -20.95 3.11
N LEU A 152 -24.43 -20.64 3.10
CA LEU A 152 -25.32 -20.87 4.25
C LEU A 152 -25.89 -22.28 4.27
N THR A 153 -26.24 -22.83 3.10
CA THR A 153 -26.82 -24.19 2.97
C THR A 153 -25.80 -25.23 2.56
N GLY A 154 -24.64 -24.81 2.04
CA GLY A 154 -23.64 -25.68 1.43
C GLY A 154 -24.03 -26.19 0.03
N GLU A 155 -25.18 -25.78 -0.50
CA GLU A 155 -25.68 -26.25 -1.79
C GLU A 155 -24.84 -25.72 -2.94
N ARG A 156 -24.54 -26.62 -3.88
CA ARG A 156 -23.84 -26.32 -5.12
C ARG A 156 -24.79 -26.54 -6.28
N SER A 157 -24.69 -25.73 -7.32
CA SER A 157 -25.42 -25.96 -8.58
C SER A 157 -24.49 -25.83 -9.78
N TYR A 158 -24.81 -26.55 -10.86
CA TYR A 158 -24.15 -26.43 -12.16
C TYR A 158 -25.20 -26.14 -13.25
N CYS A 159 -25.03 -25.07 -14.02
CA CYS A 159 -26.00 -24.56 -15.00
C CYS A 159 -27.42 -24.36 -14.41
N GLY A 160 -27.52 -23.96 -13.14
CA GLY A 160 -28.80 -23.81 -12.44
C GLY A 160 -29.43 -25.12 -11.96
N VAL A 161 -28.78 -26.26 -12.17
CA VAL A 161 -29.22 -27.56 -11.66
C VAL A 161 -28.49 -27.88 -10.35
N PRO A 162 -29.21 -28.18 -9.25
CA PRO A 162 -28.57 -28.56 -8.00
C PRO A 162 -27.69 -29.80 -8.16
N LEU A 163 -26.47 -29.72 -7.65
CA LEU A 163 -25.59 -30.88 -7.52
C LEU A 163 -25.93 -31.64 -6.23
N PRO A 164 -25.79 -32.97 -6.21
CA PRO A 164 -25.82 -33.73 -4.97
C PRO A 164 -24.83 -33.20 -3.93
N ALA A 165 -25.15 -33.36 -2.65
CA ALA A 165 -24.30 -32.91 -1.55
C ALA A 165 -22.91 -33.58 -1.54
N ASP A 166 -22.82 -34.80 -2.06
CA ASP A 166 -21.61 -35.61 -2.19
C ASP A 166 -20.91 -35.47 -3.55
N ALA A 167 -21.41 -34.60 -4.43
CA ALA A 167 -20.79 -34.37 -5.74
C ALA A 167 -19.37 -33.80 -5.57
N PRO A 168 -18.35 -34.39 -6.25
CA PRO A 168 -16.98 -33.92 -6.13
C PRO A 168 -16.81 -32.48 -6.64
N PRO A 169 -15.73 -31.78 -6.27
CA PRO A 169 -15.37 -30.51 -6.89
C PRO A 169 -15.17 -30.67 -8.40
N ARG A 170 -15.51 -29.65 -9.17
CA ARG A 170 -15.32 -29.71 -10.62
C ARG A 170 -13.82 -29.76 -10.94
N PRO A 171 -13.36 -30.72 -11.75
CA PRO A 171 -11.92 -30.94 -11.94
C PRO A 171 -11.25 -29.84 -12.76
N ASN A 172 -11.96 -29.22 -13.71
CA ASN A 172 -11.47 -28.08 -14.50
C ASN A 172 -12.64 -27.35 -15.17
N GLY A 173 -12.38 -26.15 -15.71
CA GLY A 173 -13.40 -25.31 -16.36
C GLY A 173 -14.03 -25.85 -17.66
N ARG A 174 -13.59 -26.99 -18.18
CA ARG A 174 -14.17 -27.66 -19.37
C ARG A 174 -15.08 -28.82 -19.02
N ALA A 175 -14.97 -29.37 -17.81
CA ALA A 175 -15.73 -30.53 -17.41
C ALA A 175 -17.23 -30.20 -17.31
N THR A 176 -18.14 -31.08 -17.69
CA THR A 176 -19.58 -30.85 -17.54
C THR A 176 -20.19 -31.86 -16.57
N TRP A 177 -21.25 -31.48 -15.87
CA TRP A 177 -21.92 -32.41 -14.97
C TRP A 177 -22.85 -33.33 -15.77
N ASP A 178 -22.64 -34.64 -15.67
CA ASP A 178 -23.54 -35.65 -16.22
C ASP A 178 -24.55 -36.06 -15.14
N ASN A 179 -25.81 -35.65 -15.31
CA ASN A 179 -26.90 -35.98 -14.38
C ASN A 179 -27.25 -37.48 -14.36
N LEU A 180 -26.93 -38.25 -15.41
CA LEU A 180 -27.20 -39.69 -15.42
C LEU A 180 -26.12 -40.46 -14.66
N LYS A 181 -24.86 -40.04 -14.81
CA LYS A 181 -23.71 -40.68 -14.15
C LYS A 181 -23.37 -40.10 -12.78
N GLN A 182 -23.98 -38.96 -12.42
CA GLN A 182 -23.69 -38.22 -11.19
C GLN A 182 -22.19 -37.92 -11.06
N SER A 183 -21.57 -37.51 -12.16
CA SER A 183 -20.11 -37.30 -12.24
C SER A 183 -19.74 -36.21 -13.24
N TRP A 184 -18.56 -35.63 -13.07
CA TRP A 184 -17.95 -34.75 -14.07
C TRP A 184 -17.41 -35.54 -15.26
N ILE A 185 -17.71 -35.08 -16.48
CA ILE A 185 -17.17 -35.61 -17.75
C ILE A 185 -16.33 -34.57 -18.48
#